data_AF-A0A7C8YES5-F1
#
_entry.id   AF-A0A7C8YES5-F1
#
_cell.length_a   1.000
_cell.length_b   1.000
_cell.length_c   1.000
_cell.angle_alpha   90.00
_cell.angle_beta   90.00
_cell.angle_gamma   90.00
#
_symmetry.space_group_name_H-M   'P 1'
#
loop_
_entity.id
_entity.type
_entity.pdbx_description
1 polymer ?
#
loop_
_entity_poly.entity_id
_entity_poly.type
_entity_poly.pdbx_seq_one_letter_code
_entity_poly.pdbx_strand_id
1 'polypeptide(L)'
;MSADKTRAELSRGDIGNSASWSLKGGGNLSNSEEQKALALAAQAKAQEHEISSLRWKISQAYVKEMQLLNEKYALERKFSDLRMAMDEKQKESISSAMKELTHRKTDLDENVRLTNDLKDTEDERYIFMTALLGLLAEHSIWPNVTTASSISISVKHLYDQLRWKLQVSLLSFM
;
A
#
# COMPACT_ATOMS: atom_id res chain seq x y z
N MET A 1 65.12 -6.34 2.34
CA MET A 1 66.45 -6.55 1.73
C MET A 1 67.05 -5.18 1.43
N SER A 2 68.01 -4.74 2.24
CA SER A 2 68.96 -3.67 1.89
C SER A 2 70.26 -3.97 2.64
N ALA A 3 71.34 -3.99 1.87
CA ALA A 3 72.69 -4.42 2.24
C ALA A 3 73.36 -3.36 3.16
N ASP A 4 74.01 -3.78 4.25
CA ASP A 4 75.46 -4.00 4.35
C ASP A 4 76.26 -2.71 4.64
N LYS A 5 76.84 -2.62 5.85
CA LYS A 5 78.18 -2.05 6.03
C LYS A 5 78.82 -2.45 7.37
N THR A 6 79.66 -3.46 7.26
CA THR A 6 80.89 -3.76 8.02
C THR A 6 81.61 -2.55 8.66
N ARG A 7 82.18 -2.73 9.87
CA ARG A 7 83.64 -2.89 10.08
C ARG A 7 84.01 -3.03 11.57
N ALA A 8 84.98 -3.90 11.79
CA ALA A 8 85.51 -4.38 13.05
C ALA A 8 86.72 -3.56 13.55
N GLU A 9 86.98 -3.76 14.85
CA GLU A 9 88.29 -4.00 15.49
C GLU A 9 89.26 -2.86 15.87
N LEU A 10 90.02 -3.21 16.94
CA LEU A 10 91.28 -2.66 17.49
C LEU A 10 91.14 -1.44 18.42
N SER A 11 91.77 -1.34 19.60
CA SER A 11 92.95 -1.99 20.20
C SER A 11 92.96 -1.60 21.70
N ARG A 12 93.07 -2.52 22.67
CA ARG A 12 94.27 -2.98 23.42
C ARG A 12 94.97 -1.93 24.33
N GLY A 13 95.15 -2.32 25.60
CA GLY A 13 95.99 -1.68 26.64
C GLY A 13 95.16 -0.86 27.64
N ASP A 14 95.28 -0.94 28.97
CA ASP A 14 96.35 -1.50 29.79
C ASP A 14 95.87 -1.80 31.23
N ILE A 15 96.67 -2.63 31.88
CA ILE A 15 96.54 -3.14 33.24
C ILE A 15 96.78 -2.01 34.26
N GLY A 16 95.82 -1.81 35.16
CA GLY A 16 95.94 -0.89 36.30
C GLY A 16 95.23 -1.46 37.52
N ASN A 17 95.97 -2.24 38.30
CA ASN A 17 95.58 -2.81 39.58
C ASN A 17 95.45 -1.70 40.63
N SER A 18 94.30 -1.54 41.29
CA SER A 18 94.23 -0.80 42.56
C SER A 18 93.06 -1.25 43.43
N ALA A 19 93.45 -1.95 44.50
CA ALA A 19 92.91 -1.87 45.85
C ALA A 19 91.38 -1.96 46.04
N SER A 20 90.97 -3.18 46.40
CA SER A 20 89.91 -3.49 47.36
C SER A 20 89.80 -2.45 48.47
N TRP A 21 88.70 -1.70 48.48
CA TRP A 21 88.14 -1.09 49.68
C TRP A 21 86.70 -1.58 49.80
N SER A 22 86.53 -2.64 50.60
CA SER A 22 85.24 -3.06 51.10
C SER A 22 84.68 -1.98 52.03
N LEU A 23 83.79 -1.14 51.51
CA LEU A 23 82.86 -0.34 52.32
C LEU A 23 81.46 -0.90 52.11
N LYS A 24 81.08 -1.71 53.10
CA LYS A 24 79.82 -2.42 53.21
C LYS A 24 78.73 -1.44 53.66
N GLY A 25 77.63 -1.44 52.90
CA GLY A 25 76.30 -1.07 53.39
C GLY A 25 75.89 0.37 53.11
N GLY A 26 75.15 0.58 52.02
CA GLY A 26 74.42 1.85 51.81
C GLY A 26 73.74 2.05 50.45
N GLY A 27 74.10 1.29 49.41
CA GLY A 27 73.71 1.61 48.02
C GLY A 27 72.53 0.84 47.38
N ASN A 28 71.85 -0.06 48.10
CA ASN A 28 70.82 -0.93 47.50
C ASN A 28 69.38 -0.43 47.65
N LEU A 29 69.14 0.62 48.42
CA LEU A 29 67.80 1.17 48.60
C LEU A 29 67.40 2.06 47.41
N SER A 30 68.33 2.88 46.91
CA SER A 30 68.13 3.83 45.80
C SER A 30 67.83 3.13 44.46
N ASN A 31 68.53 2.04 44.14
CA ASN A 31 68.34 1.32 42.88
C ASN A 31 66.99 0.54 42.84
N SER A 32 66.50 0.10 44.01
CA SER A 32 65.20 -0.57 44.17
C SER A 32 64.04 0.42 44.06
N GLU A 33 64.19 1.62 44.61
CA GLU A 33 63.22 2.71 44.49
C GLU A 33 63.14 3.26 43.06
N GLU A 34 64.28 3.44 42.39
CA GLU A 34 64.32 3.84 40.96
C GLU A 34 63.68 2.79 40.05
N GLN A 35 63.90 1.50 40.31
CA GLN A 35 63.31 0.41 39.52
C GLN A 35 61.78 0.30 39.72
N LYS A 36 61.28 0.56 40.94
CA LYS A 36 59.84 0.69 41.20
C LYS A 36 59.25 1.94 40.53
N ALA A 37 59.96 3.06 40.56
CA ALA A 37 59.52 4.30 39.90
C ALA A 37 59.44 4.12 38.37
N LEU A 38 60.41 3.43 37.76
CA LEU A 38 60.40 3.08 36.34
C LEU A 38 59.24 2.15 35.96
N ALA A 39 58.94 1.15 36.81
CA ALA A 39 57.80 0.25 36.60
C ALA A 39 56.45 1.00 36.69
N LEU A 40 56.30 1.88 37.67
CA LEU A 40 55.12 2.73 37.81
C LEU A 40 54.96 3.70 36.64
N ALA A 41 56.06 4.28 36.14
CA ALA A 41 56.04 5.15 34.97
C ALA A 41 55.64 4.39 33.69
N ALA A 42 56.11 3.15 33.52
CA ALA A 42 55.71 2.29 32.41
C ALA A 42 54.21 1.94 32.46
N GLN A 43 53.69 1.63 33.66
CA GLN A 43 52.27 1.39 33.89
C GLN A 43 51.42 2.64 33.60
N ALA A 44 51.85 3.82 34.07
CA ALA A 44 51.18 5.09 33.81
C ALA A 44 51.11 5.39 32.29
N LYS A 45 52.21 5.14 31.57
CA LYS A 45 52.26 5.31 30.11
C LYS A 45 51.32 4.34 29.37
N ALA A 46 51.23 3.09 29.82
CA ALA A 46 50.29 2.12 29.25
C ALA A 46 48.82 2.57 29.46
N GLN A 47 48.50 3.05 30.66
CA GLN A 47 47.19 3.61 30.98
C GLN A 47 46.87 4.86 30.14
N GLU A 48 47.83 5.74 29.90
CA GLU A 48 47.65 6.93 29.05
C GLU A 48 47.33 6.57 27.60
N HIS A 49 48.01 5.56 27.05
CA HIS A 49 47.70 5.03 25.72
C HIS A 49 46.31 4.40 25.66
N GLU A 50 45.90 3.66 26.69
CA GLU A 50 44.55 3.08 26.78
C GLU A 50 43.48 4.17 26.86
N ILE A 51 43.67 5.18 27.72
CA ILE A 51 42.77 6.34 27.84
C ILE A 51 42.62 7.04 26.48
N SER A 52 43.72 7.24 25.77
CA SER A 52 43.70 7.87 24.45
C SER A 52 42.93 7.03 23.42
N SER A 53 43.13 5.72 23.41
CA SER A 53 42.41 4.78 22.54
C SER A 53 40.90 4.75 22.85
N LEU A 54 40.53 4.70 24.12
CA LEU A 54 39.13 4.72 24.56
C LEU A 54 38.44 6.03 24.19
N ARG A 55 39.09 7.18 24.40
CA ARG A 55 38.57 8.48 23.98
C ARG A 55 38.31 8.54 22.48
N TRP A 56 39.24 8.02 21.67
CA TRP A 56 39.07 7.94 20.22
C TRP A 56 37.88 7.05 19.81
N LYS A 57 37.69 5.90 20.46
CA LYS A 57 36.52 5.03 20.23
C LYS A 57 35.21 5.73 20.60
N ILE A 58 35.18 6.44 21.74
CA ILE A 58 34.02 7.22 22.18
C ILE A 58 33.67 8.30 21.15
N SER A 59 34.66 9.06 20.67
CA SER A 59 34.43 10.11 19.66
C SER A 59 33.84 9.56 18.37
N GLN A 60 34.33 8.41 17.88
CA GLN A 60 33.77 7.78 16.69
C GLN A 60 32.35 7.23 16.91
N ALA A 61 32.11 6.61 18.06
CA ALA A 61 30.78 6.12 18.42
C ALA A 61 29.78 7.28 18.47
N TYR A 62 30.17 8.41 19.04
CA TYR A 62 29.34 9.62 19.10
C TYR A 62 28.98 10.16 17.70
N VAL A 63 29.95 10.25 16.79
CA VAL A 63 29.68 10.69 15.41
C VAL A 63 28.70 9.74 14.71
N LYS A 64 28.89 8.42 14.88
CA LYS A 64 28.00 7.41 14.31
C LYS A 64 26.58 7.48 14.89
N GLU A 65 26.45 7.72 16.19
CA GLU A 65 25.16 7.90 16.86
C GLU A 65 24.40 9.11 16.27
N MET A 66 25.09 10.23 16.05
CA MET A 66 24.49 11.41 15.44
C MET A 66 24.03 11.16 14.00
N GLN A 67 24.79 10.40 13.22
CA GLN A 67 24.39 10.00 11.86
C GLN A 67 23.12 9.13 11.89
N LEU A 68 23.09 8.11 12.75
CA LEU A 68 21.93 7.22 12.90
C LEU A 68 20.69 7.95 13.41
N LEU A 69 20.84 8.93 14.30
CA LEU A 69 19.74 9.78 14.74
C LEU A 69 19.15 10.60 13.59
N ASN A 70 20.00 11.18 12.73
CA ASN A 70 19.53 11.92 11.57
C ASN A 70 18.79 11.01 10.57
N GLU A 71 19.33 9.82 10.31
CA GLU A 71 18.69 8.82 9.45
C GLU A 71 17.34 8.37 10.03
N LYS A 72 17.28 8.12 11.33
CA LYS A 72 16.03 7.79 12.04
C LYS A 72 14.98 8.87 11.79
N TYR A 73 15.30 10.15 12.03
CA TYR A 73 14.34 11.24 11.83
C TYR A 73 13.90 11.37 10.36
N ALA A 74 14.81 11.14 9.41
CA ALA A 74 14.47 11.14 8.00
C ALA A 74 13.50 10.00 7.64
N LEU A 75 13.70 8.81 8.21
CA LEU A 75 12.82 7.66 8.03
C LEU A 75 11.45 7.86 8.70
N GLU A 76 11.41 8.41 9.90
CA GLU A 76 10.15 8.73 10.60
C GLU A 76 9.30 9.70 9.78
N ARG A 77 9.91 10.73 9.19
CA ARG A 77 9.21 11.66 8.28
C ARG A 77 8.64 10.94 7.06
N LYS A 78 9.45 10.12 6.38
CA LYS A 78 9.00 9.34 5.22
C LYS A 78 7.85 8.38 5.57
N PHE A 79 7.90 7.76 6.76
CA PHE A 79 6.84 6.86 7.22
C PHE A 79 5.54 7.62 7.47
N SER A 80 5.61 8.81 8.06
CA SER A 80 4.46 9.70 8.24
C SER A 80 3.85 10.08 6.88
N ASP A 81 4.68 10.49 5.92
CA ASP A 81 4.23 10.89 4.58
C ASP A 81 3.55 9.72 3.85
N LEU A 82 4.17 8.53 3.90
CA LEU A 82 3.60 7.31 3.31
C LEU A 82 2.26 6.94 3.94
N ARG A 83 2.15 7.06 5.26
CA ARG A 83 0.90 6.77 5.96
C ARG A 83 -0.21 7.73 5.55
N MET A 84 0.07 9.02 5.47
CA MET A 84 -0.89 10.01 4.97
C MET A 84 -1.32 9.73 3.53
N ALA A 85 -0.37 9.43 2.64
CA ALA A 85 -0.68 9.13 1.24
C ALA A 85 -1.53 7.85 1.09
N MET A 86 -1.27 6.85 1.92
CA MET A 86 -2.07 5.62 1.96
C MET A 86 -3.50 5.88 2.44
N ASP A 87 -3.66 6.65 3.52
CA ASP A 87 -4.97 6.99 4.08
C ASP A 87 -5.81 7.79 3.07
N GLU A 88 -5.19 8.76 2.37
CA GLU A 88 -5.86 9.54 1.32
C GLU A 88 -6.26 8.66 0.13
N LYS A 89 -5.37 7.80 -0.36
CA LYS A 89 -5.68 6.88 -1.46
C LYS A 89 -6.78 5.89 -1.10
N GLN A 90 -6.79 5.40 0.14
CA GLN A 90 -7.85 4.52 0.63
C GLN A 90 -9.19 5.26 0.67
N LYS A 91 -9.21 6.49 1.17
CA LYS A 91 -10.41 7.33 1.21
C LYS A 91 -10.95 7.63 -0.19
N GLU A 92 -10.09 7.98 -1.14
CA GLU A 92 -10.47 8.22 -2.53
C GLU A 92 -11.06 6.96 -3.17
N SER A 93 -10.41 5.80 -3.00
CA SER A 93 -10.91 4.53 -3.52
C SER A 93 -12.28 4.17 -2.95
N ILE A 94 -12.49 4.34 -1.64
CA ILE A 94 -13.77 4.08 -0.98
C ILE A 94 -14.84 5.05 -1.50
N SER A 95 -14.53 6.34 -1.58
CA SER A 95 -15.46 7.36 -2.06
C SER A 95 -15.88 7.11 -3.51
N SER A 96 -14.93 6.75 -4.38
CA SER A 96 -15.21 6.41 -5.78
C SER A 96 -16.12 5.19 -5.89
N ALA A 97 -15.81 4.11 -5.17
CA ALA A 97 -16.64 2.90 -5.17
C ALA A 97 -18.05 3.16 -4.64
N MET A 98 -18.17 3.98 -3.58
CA MET A 98 -19.47 4.40 -3.04
C MET A 98 -20.28 5.20 -4.06
N LYS A 99 -19.65 6.16 -4.75
CA LYS A 99 -20.33 6.96 -5.78
C LYS A 99 -20.84 6.10 -6.93
N GLU A 100 -20.04 5.15 -7.41
CA GLU A 100 -20.44 4.21 -8.44
C GLU A 100 -21.60 3.32 -7.97
N LEU A 101 -21.55 2.83 -6.73
CA LEU A 101 -22.62 2.03 -6.14
C LEU A 101 -23.93 2.83 -6.03
N THR A 102 -23.85 4.10 -5.62
CA THR A 102 -25.03 4.99 -5.59
C THR A 102 -25.63 5.16 -6.98
N HIS A 103 -24.80 5.38 -8.01
CA HIS A 103 -25.30 5.51 -9.37
C HIS A 103 -26.01 4.23 -9.85
N ARG A 104 -25.39 3.06 -9.66
CA ARG A 104 -25.98 1.77 -10.02
C ARG A 104 -27.28 1.49 -9.26
N LYS A 105 -27.37 1.91 -8.00
CA LYS A 105 -28.61 1.81 -7.22
C LYS A 105 -29.71 2.65 -7.85
N THR A 106 -29.44 3.89 -8.21
CA THR A 106 -30.41 4.77 -8.88
C THR A 106 -30.91 4.16 -10.19
N ASP A 107 -30.01 3.62 -11.02
CA ASP A 107 -30.40 2.96 -12.27
C ASP A 107 -31.25 1.70 -12.02
N LEU A 108 -30.96 0.96 -10.95
CA LEU A 108 -31.74 -0.21 -10.57
C LEU A 108 -33.14 0.18 -10.08
N ASP A 109 -33.25 1.22 -9.25
CA ASP A 109 -34.54 1.73 -8.77
C ASP A 109 -35.41 2.21 -9.96
N GLU A 110 -34.80 2.83 -10.96
CA GLU A 110 -35.46 3.21 -12.22
C GLU A 110 -35.94 2.00 -13.00
N ASN A 111 -35.11 0.97 -13.18
CA ASN A 111 -35.50 -0.27 -13.86
C ASN A 111 -36.65 -0.99 -13.16
N VAL A 112 -36.68 -0.99 -11.82
CA VAL A 112 -37.79 -1.54 -11.05
C VAL A 112 -39.07 -0.77 -11.34
N ARG A 113 -39.01 0.57 -11.36
CA ARG A 113 -40.18 1.40 -11.70
C ARG A 113 -40.67 1.09 -13.12
N LEU A 114 -39.78 1.12 -14.11
CA LEU A 114 -40.12 0.83 -15.51
C LEU A 114 -40.68 -0.58 -15.71
N THR A 115 -40.19 -1.56 -14.95
CA THR A 115 -40.72 -2.93 -14.99
C THR A 115 -42.14 -3.01 -14.45
N ASN A 116 -42.44 -2.28 -13.37
CA ASN A 116 -43.80 -2.20 -12.84
C ASN A 116 -44.73 -1.48 -13.82
N ASP A 117 -44.31 -0.33 -14.35
CA ASP A 117 -45.10 0.42 -15.34
C ASP A 117 -45.38 -0.44 -16.59
N LEU A 118 -44.37 -1.19 -17.08
CA LEU A 118 -44.54 -2.11 -18.20
C LEU A 118 -45.55 -3.21 -17.87
N LYS A 119 -45.47 -3.80 -16.67
CA LYS A 119 -46.42 -4.83 -16.23
C LYS A 119 -47.84 -4.30 -16.20
N ASP A 120 -48.07 -3.12 -15.63
CA ASP A 120 -49.39 -2.52 -15.55
C ASP A 120 -49.98 -2.29 -16.96
N THR A 121 -49.17 -1.77 -17.89
CA THR A 121 -49.62 -1.59 -19.29
C THR A 121 -49.89 -2.91 -20.02
N GLU A 122 -49.13 -3.96 -19.71
CA GLU A 122 -49.30 -5.28 -20.31
C GLU A 122 -50.55 -5.99 -19.78
N ASP A 123 -50.86 -5.82 -18.49
CA ASP A 123 -52.09 -6.33 -17.87
C ASP A 123 -53.32 -5.66 -18.47
N GLU A 124 -53.31 -4.33 -18.66
CA GLU A 124 -54.37 -3.60 -19.36
C GLU A 124 -54.54 -4.07 -20.81
N ARG A 125 -53.43 -4.23 -21.52
CA ARG A 125 -53.41 -4.74 -22.90
C ARG A 125 -54.02 -6.14 -22.97
N TYR A 126 -53.66 -7.02 -22.04
CA TYR A 126 -54.15 -8.39 -21.97
C TYR A 126 -55.67 -8.43 -21.74
N ILE A 127 -56.17 -7.64 -20.80
CA ILE A 127 -57.61 -7.51 -20.52
C ILE A 127 -58.34 -7.03 -21.77
N PHE A 128 -57.87 -5.96 -22.40
CA PHE A 128 -58.49 -5.37 -23.59
C PHE A 128 -58.52 -6.35 -24.77
N MET A 129 -57.40 -7.02 -25.06
CA MET A 129 -57.34 -7.96 -26.18
C MET A 129 -58.18 -9.21 -25.94
N THR A 130 -58.25 -9.70 -24.70
CA THR A 130 -59.11 -10.83 -24.36
C THR A 130 -60.59 -10.47 -24.52
N ALA A 131 -60.99 -9.25 -24.16
CA ALA A 131 -62.35 -8.75 -24.39
C ALA A 131 -62.69 -8.66 -25.89
N LEU A 132 -61.76 -8.14 -26.72
CA LEU A 132 -61.95 -8.09 -28.18
C LEU A 132 -62.03 -9.49 -28.80
N LEU A 133 -61.21 -10.43 -28.35
CA LEU A 133 -61.27 -11.83 -28.80
C LEU A 133 -62.59 -12.48 -28.39
N GLY A 134 -63.09 -12.22 -27.18
CA GLY A 134 -64.41 -12.67 -26.73
C GLY A 134 -65.52 -12.18 -27.65
N LEU A 135 -65.52 -10.89 -27.99
CA LEU A 135 -66.48 -10.29 -28.93
C LEU A 135 -66.41 -10.94 -30.32
N LEU A 136 -65.20 -11.17 -30.85
CA LEU A 136 -65.04 -11.84 -32.15
C LEU A 136 -65.55 -13.28 -32.12
N ALA A 137 -65.31 -14.00 -31.02
CA ALA A 137 -65.76 -15.37 -30.84
C ALA A 137 -67.30 -15.48 -30.82
N GLU A 138 -68.01 -14.52 -30.23
CA GLU A 138 -69.48 -14.43 -30.29
C GLU A 138 -70.02 -14.37 -31.72
N HIS A 139 -69.24 -13.78 -32.63
CA HIS A 139 -69.55 -13.70 -34.06
C HIS A 139 -68.88 -14.79 -34.91
N SER A 140 -68.30 -15.82 -34.28
CA SER A 140 -67.57 -16.92 -34.95
C SER A 140 -66.38 -16.46 -35.81
N ILE A 141 -65.80 -15.30 -35.50
CA ILE A 141 -64.61 -14.77 -36.18
C ILE A 141 -63.38 -15.16 -35.35
N TRP A 142 -62.45 -15.87 -35.97
CA TRP A 142 -61.21 -16.31 -35.32
C TRP A 142 -60.00 -15.73 -36.06
N PRO A 143 -59.24 -14.82 -35.45
CA PRO A 143 -57.99 -14.35 -36.02
C PRO A 143 -56.98 -15.50 -36.10
N ASN A 144 -56.30 -15.65 -37.24
CA ASN A 144 -55.25 -16.66 -37.42
C ASN A 144 -54.06 -16.47 -36.47
N VAL A 145 -53.84 -15.24 -36.01
CA VAL A 145 -52.78 -14.86 -35.07
C VAL A 145 -53.36 -13.87 -34.06
N THR A 146 -53.06 -14.05 -32.78
CA THR A 146 -53.53 -13.19 -31.67
C THR A 146 -52.63 -11.97 -31.43
N THR A 147 -52.01 -11.45 -32.49
CA THR A 147 -51.33 -10.15 -32.47
C THR A 147 -52.35 -9.02 -32.44
N ALA A 148 -52.02 -7.90 -31.79
CA ALA A 148 -52.88 -6.72 -31.72
C ALA A 148 -53.40 -6.29 -33.10
N SER A 149 -52.51 -6.23 -34.11
CA SER A 149 -52.87 -5.84 -35.49
C SER A 149 -53.93 -6.76 -36.11
N SER A 150 -53.73 -8.08 -36.01
CA SER A 150 -54.65 -9.09 -36.56
C SER A 150 -56.02 -9.07 -35.87
N ILE A 151 -56.04 -8.86 -34.56
CA ILE A 151 -57.28 -8.68 -33.80
C ILE A 151 -57.99 -7.38 -34.23
N SER A 152 -57.29 -6.26 -34.32
CA SER A 152 -57.87 -4.99 -34.78
C SER A 152 -58.44 -5.08 -36.20
N ILE A 153 -57.77 -5.77 -37.12
CA ILE A 153 -58.28 -6.02 -38.48
C ILE A 153 -59.57 -6.85 -38.43
N SER A 154 -59.60 -7.89 -37.61
CA SER A 154 -60.77 -8.76 -37.45
C SER A 154 -61.96 -8.01 -36.85
N VAL A 155 -61.72 -7.15 -35.86
CA VAL A 155 -62.75 -6.27 -35.26
C VAL A 155 -63.27 -5.27 -36.28
N LYS A 156 -62.39 -4.68 -37.10
CA LYS A 156 -62.81 -3.79 -38.19
C LYS A 156 -63.70 -4.53 -39.20
N HIS A 157 -63.31 -5.75 -39.58
CA HIS A 157 -64.12 -6.56 -40.48
C HIS A 157 -65.52 -6.85 -39.91
N LEU A 158 -65.60 -7.22 -38.63
CA LEU A 158 -66.86 -7.40 -37.92
C LEU A 158 -67.71 -6.12 -37.94
N TYR A 159 -67.12 -4.97 -37.64
CA TYR A 159 -67.79 -3.68 -37.69
C TYR A 159 -68.37 -3.40 -39.09
N ASP A 160 -67.56 -3.57 -40.13
CA ASP A 160 -67.99 -3.35 -41.51
C ASP A 160 -69.16 -4.29 -41.87
N GLN A 161 -69.09 -5.56 -41.49
CA GLN A 161 -70.18 -6.53 -41.70
C GLN A 161 -71.48 -6.12 -41.00
N LEU A 162 -71.42 -5.71 -39.73
CA LEU A 162 -72.59 -5.26 -38.98
C LEU A 162 -73.19 -3.99 -39.58
N ARG A 163 -72.35 -3.05 -40.00
CA ARG A 163 -72.77 -1.81 -40.66
C ARG A 163 -73.47 -2.08 -41.99
N TRP A 164 -72.91 -2.95 -42.82
CA TRP A 164 -73.52 -3.35 -44.10
C TRP A 164 -74.89 -4.00 -43.87
N LYS A 165 -75.01 -4.91 -42.90
CA LYS A 165 -76.31 -5.52 -42.55
C LYS A 165 -77.36 -4.50 -42.14
N LEU A 166 -76.98 -3.50 -41.34
CA LEU A 166 -77.89 -2.42 -40.95
C LEU A 166 -78.37 -1.60 -42.15
N GLN A 167 -77.45 -1.23 -43.05
CA GLN A 167 -77.78 -0.45 -44.25
C GLN A 167 -78.72 -1.21 -45.19
N VAL A 168 -78.46 -2.50 -45.42
CA VAL A 168 -79.33 -3.35 -46.24
C VAL A 168 -80.70 -3.53 -45.60
N SER A 169 -80.77 -3.75 -44.29
CA SER A 169 -82.05 -3.87 -43.57
C SER A 169 -82.88 -2.58 -43.61
N LEU A 170 -82.24 -1.40 -43.54
CA LEU A 170 -82.91 -0.11 -43.71
C LEU A 170 -83.42 0.12 -45.13
N LEU A 171 -82.61 -0.24 -46.14
CA LEU A 171 -83.01 -0.15 -47.55
C LEU A 171 -84.11 -1.16 -47.92
N SER A 172 -84.19 -2.29 -47.22
CA SER A 172 -85.25 -3.29 -47.41
C SER A 172 -86.59 -2.89 -46.76
N PHE A 173 -86.60 -1.88 -45.89
CA PHE A 173 -87.79 -1.41 -45.18
C PHE A 173 -88.41 -0.14 -45.82
N MET A 174 -87.74 0.46 -46.81
CA MET A 174 -88.21 1.57 -47.63
C MET A 174 -88.68 1.07 -48.99
#